data_AF-A0AAV4X9A4-F1
#
_entry.id   AF-A0AAV4X9A4-F1
#
_cell.length_a   1.000
_cell.length_b   1.000
_cell.length_c   1.000
_cell.angle_alpha   90.00
_cell.angle_beta   90.00
_cell.angle_gamma   90.00
#
_symmetry.space_group_name_H-M   'P 1'
#
loop_
_entity.id
_entity.type
_entity.pdbx_description
1 polymer ?
#
loop_
_entity_poly.entity_id
_entity_poly.type
_entity_poly.pdbx_seq_one_letter_code
_entity_poly.pdbx_strand_id
1 'polypeptide(L)'
;MLSIHSAASKEIYAADIKDKRNCDSVVLQNYEVRLFDEFVLRGNMAVLRCPIPSSVADYVRVTSWERIDGFMITPHLASDKYGMLENGDLYIQDTSDHVNPFSFRCHTENTITREKKVSTNYSRIIVTDPHHAQPPRIMQRSSIVNAPIGQKTTLACIAQGYPVPRYRWHKLVGNQPVALQMTSSAKTGWRRIGIP
;
A
#
# COMPACT_ATOMS: atom_id res chain seq x y z
N MET A 1 -23.72 42.93 32.70
CA MET A 1 -24.58 41.77 32.41
C MET A 1 -24.82 41.75 30.91
N LEU A 2 -23.98 41.06 30.15
CA LEU A 2 -24.16 40.82 28.72
C LEU A 2 -23.96 39.32 28.53
N SER A 3 -25.06 38.62 28.26
CA SER A 3 -25.13 37.17 28.10
C SER A 3 -24.36 36.75 26.86
N ILE A 4 -23.35 35.88 27.03
CA ILE A 4 -22.76 35.13 25.94
C ILE A 4 -23.63 33.88 25.76
N HIS A 5 -24.36 33.79 24.66
CA HIS A 5 -25.12 32.61 24.27
C HIS A 5 -24.16 31.48 23.89
N SER A 6 -24.40 30.29 24.43
CA SER A 6 -23.77 29.04 23.98
C SER A 6 -24.40 28.57 22.66
N ALA A 7 -23.60 28.08 21.71
CA ALA A 7 -23.84 26.80 21.01
C ALA A 7 -22.77 26.50 19.94
N ALA A 8 -22.15 25.32 20.10
CA ALA A 8 -21.77 24.34 19.06
C ALA A 8 -20.81 24.73 17.92
N SER A 9 -19.55 24.26 18.01
CA SER A 9 -19.08 23.12 17.20
C SER A 9 -17.87 22.47 17.90
N LYS A 10 -17.93 21.16 18.17
CA LYS A 10 -16.74 20.38 18.59
C LYS A 10 -15.89 20.13 17.34
N GLU A 11 -15.16 21.14 16.89
CA GLU A 11 -14.11 20.94 15.90
C GLU A 11 -12.84 20.57 16.67
N ILE A 12 -12.50 19.28 16.70
CA ILE A 12 -11.26 18.83 17.35
C ILE A 12 -10.13 19.18 16.39
N TYR A 13 -9.41 20.26 16.69
CA TYR A 13 -8.20 20.64 15.97
C TYR A 13 -7.00 19.89 16.56
N ALA A 14 -6.10 19.43 15.70
CA ALA A 14 -4.80 18.94 16.11
C ALA A 14 -3.69 19.74 15.43
N ALA A 15 -2.61 20.01 16.15
CA ALA A 15 -1.46 20.74 15.62
C ALA A 15 -0.35 19.76 15.24
N ASP A 16 0.17 19.88 14.01
CA ASP A 16 1.38 19.18 13.58
C ASP A 16 2.54 20.19 13.50
N ILE A 17 3.67 19.86 14.13
CA ILE A 17 4.85 20.73 14.19
C ILE A 17 5.90 20.18 13.23
N LYS A 18 6.00 20.77 12.04
CA LYS A 18 6.98 20.38 11.01
C LYS A 18 8.28 21.20 11.08
N ASP A 19 8.23 22.44 11.59
CA ASP A 19 9.37 23.31 11.89
C ASP A 19 8.97 24.28 13.03
N LYS A 20 9.91 24.81 13.81
CA LYS A 20 9.67 25.78 14.92
C LYS A 20 8.90 27.05 14.50
N ARG A 21 8.63 27.24 13.22
CA ARG A 21 7.99 28.43 12.64
C ARG A 21 6.67 28.15 11.91
N ASN A 22 6.26 26.89 11.75
CA ASN A 22 5.01 26.55 11.04
C ASN A 22 4.15 25.59 11.87
N CYS A 23 3.07 26.10 12.44
CA CYS A 23 2.02 25.32 13.07
C CYS A 23 0.88 25.14 12.06
N ASP A 24 0.78 23.96 11.47
CA ASP A 24 -0.40 23.61 10.68
C ASP A 24 -1.49 23.11 11.65
N SER A 25 -2.66 23.76 11.63
CA SER A 25 -3.84 23.24 12.30
C SER A 25 -4.60 22.30 11.37
N VAL A 26 -4.93 21.11 11.86
CA VAL A 26 -5.62 20.08 11.10
C VAL A 26 -6.99 19.83 11.73
N VAL A 27 -8.03 19.90 10.91
CA VAL A 27 -9.39 19.51 11.31
C VAL A 27 -9.47 18.00 11.36
N LEU A 28 -9.70 17.43 12.54
CA LEU A 28 -9.83 15.99 12.68
C LEU A 28 -11.19 15.52 12.15
N GLN A 29 -11.16 14.90 10.98
CA GLN A 29 -12.32 14.25 10.40
C GLN A 29 -12.37 12.79 10.84
N ASN A 30 -13.54 12.36 11.31
CA ASN A 30 -13.78 10.94 11.53
C ASN A 30 -13.77 10.22 10.18
N TYR A 31 -12.98 9.17 10.06
CA TYR A 31 -12.89 8.35 8.85
C TYR A 31 -13.07 6.87 9.17
N GLU A 32 -13.54 6.14 8.17
CA GLU A 32 -13.61 4.68 8.15
C GLU A 32 -12.98 4.18 6.86
N VAL A 33 -12.37 3.00 6.93
CA VAL A 33 -11.79 2.34 5.75
C VAL A 33 -12.61 1.11 5.43
N ARG A 34 -13.08 1.01 4.19
CA ARG A 34 -13.80 -0.16 3.67
C ARG A 34 -13.00 -0.75 2.52
N LEU A 35 -12.77 -2.06 2.57
CA LEU A 35 -12.00 -2.78 1.57
C LEU A 35 -12.91 -3.36 0.47
N PHE A 36 -12.32 -3.58 -0.70
CA PHE A 36 -12.96 -4.19 -1.85
C PHE A 36 -12.25 -5.51 -2.20
N ASP A 37 -13.02 -6.51 -2.62
CA ASP A 37 -12.48 -7.76 -3.14
C ASP A 37 -11.72 -7.50 -4.44
N GLU A 38 -10.57 -8.15 -4.60
CA GLU A 38 -9.70 -7.96 -5.77
C GLU A 38 -9.66 -9.21 -6.62
N PHE A 39 -9.85 -9.03 -7.93
CA PHE A 39 -9.87 -10.10 -8.91
C PHE A 39 -8.51 -10.19 -9.59
N VAL A 40 -7.95 -11.40 -9.64
CA VAL A 40 -6.58 -11.61 -10.11
C VAL A 40 -6.56 -12.77 -11.07
N LEU A 41 -5.88 -12.60 -12.20
CA LEU A 41 -5.64 -13.71 -13.14
C LEU A 41 -4.66 -14.70 -12.50
N ARG A 42 -4.99 -15.99 -12.60
CA ARG A 42 -4.16 -17.07 -12.05
C ARG A 42 -2.66 -16.93 -12.40
N GLY A 43 -1.81 -17.14 -11.41
CA GLY A 43 -0.36 -17.04 -11.53
C GLY A 43 0.18 -15.61 -11.63
N ASN A 44 -0.68 -14.59 -11.63
CA ASN A 44 -0.26 -13.20 -11.48
C ASN A 44 -0.19 -12.84 -9.99
N MET A 45 0.49 -11.72 -9.74
CA MET A 45 0.53 -11.10 -8.43
C MET A 45 -0.78 -10.38 -8.11
N ALA A 46 -1.20 -10.47 -6.86
CA ALA A 46 -2.35 -9.74 -6.34
C ALA A 46 -1.92 -8.50 -5.56
N VAL A 47 -2.76 -7.47 -5.56
CA VAL A 47 -2.61 -6.28 -4.73
C VAL A 47 -3.92 -5.99 -4.05
N LEU A 48 -3.92 -5.90 -2.72
CA LEU A 48 -5.02 -5.37 -1.93
C LEU A 48 -4.71 -3.94 -1.53
N ARG A 49 -5.66 -3.05 -1.81
CA ARG A 49 -5.55 -1.62 -1.49
C ARG A 49 -6.32 -1.30 -0.21
N CYS A 50 -5.74 -0.45 0.62
CA CYS A 50 -6.42 0.13 1.78
C CYS A 50 -6.80 1.58 1.43
N PRO A 51 -8.04 1.85 0.98
CA PRO A 51 -8.42 3.15 0.45
C PRO A 51 -8.58 4.16 1.58
N ILE A 52 -7.51 4.91 1.85
CA ILE A 52 -7.52 6.03 2.80
C ILE A 52 -8.23 7.22 2.13
N PRO A 53 -9.28 7.80 2.74
CA PRO A 53 -9.95 8.96 2.18
C PRO A 53 -8.99 10.12 1.97
N SER A 54 -9.09 10.82 0.84
CA SER A 54 -8.15 11.89 0.48
C SER A 54 -8.12 13.03 1.50
N SER A 55 -9.21 13.27 2.23
CA SER A 55 -9.28 14.32 3.27
C SER A 55 -8.42 14.05 4.50
N VAL A 56 -7.96 12.81 4.68
CA VAL A 56 -7.12 12.38 5.82
C VAL A 56 -5.78 11.77 5.38
N ALA A 57 -5.53 11.65 4.07
CA ALA A 57 -4.39 10.93 3.51
C ALA A 57 -3.02 11.52 3.89
N ASP A 58 -2.94 12.80 4.24
CA ASP A 58 -1.68 13.45 4.64
C ASP A 58 -1.20 13.01 6.04
N TYR A 59 -2.10 12.52 6.88
CA TYR A 59 -1.84 12.21 8.28
C TYR A 59 -2.44 10.88 8.73
N VAL A 60 -2.90 10.05 7.79
CA VAL A 60 -3.31 8.67 8.04
C VAL A 60 -2.50 7.77 7.13
N ARG A 61 -1.86 6.76 7.71
CA ARG A 61 -1.06 5.79 6.95
C ARG A 61 -1.44 4.36 7.32
N VAL A 62 -1.30 3.43 6.39
CA VAL A 62 -1.42 2.00 6.66
C VAL A 62 -0.19 1.54 7.44
N THR A 63 -0.40 0.86 8.55
CA THR A 63 0.69 0.37 9.42
C THR A 63 0.92 -1.13 9.27
N SER A 64 -0.15 -1.88 9.02
CA SER A 64 -0.08 -3.34 8.83
C SER A 64 -1.32 -3.89 8.15
N TRP A 65 -1.20 -5.09 7.63
CA TRP A 65 -2.33 -5.93 7.22
C TRP A 65 -2.48 -7.11 8.16
N GLU A 66 -3.70 -7.54 8.38
CA GLU A 66 -4.02 -8.69 9.22
C GLU A 66 -4.81 -9.70 8.39
N ARG A 67 -4.36 -10.96 8.44
CA ARG A 67 -5.11 -12.10 7.89
C ARG A 67 -6.20 -12.54 8.85
N ILE A 68 -7.24 -13.18 8.33
CA ILE A 68 -8.35 -13.71 9.15
C ILE A 68 -7.94 -14.70 10.24
N ASP A 69 -6.76 -15.33 10.13
CA ASP A 69 -6.17 -16.21 11.16
C ASP A 69 -5.37 -15.45 12.23
N GLY A 70 -5.36 -14.12 12.19
CA GLY A 70 -4.64 -13.24 13.11
C GLY A 70 -3.18 -12.98 12.72
N PHE A 71 -2.69 -13.53 11.60
CA PHE A 71 -1.32 -13.27 11.18
C PHE A 71 -1.14 -11.81 10.72
N MET A 72 -0.21 -11.11 11.38
CA MET A 72 0.12 -9.71 11.12
C MET A 72 1.24 -9.58 10.09
N ILE A 73 0.94 -8.91 8.99
CA ILE A 73 1.88 -8.54 7.93
C ILE A 73 2.27 -7.09 8.18
N THR A 74 3.56 -6.86 8.44
CA THR A 74 4.12 -5.54 8.70
C THR A 74 5.15 -5.19 7.61
N PRO A 75 5.51 -3.90 7.44
CA PRO A 75 6.49 -3.48 6.43
C PRO A 75 7.85 -4.19 6.54
N HIS A 76 8.24 -4.62 7.75
CA HIS A 76 9.50 -5.31 7.99
C HIS A 76 9.42 -6.82 7.75
N LEU A 77 8.22 -7.40 7.77
CA LEU A 77 7.98 -8.83 7.63
C LEU A 77 7.56 -9.19 6.19
N ALA A 78 8.32 -8.71 5.20
CA ALA A 78 8.16 -9.15 3.82
C ALA A 78 8.68 -10.59 3.69
N SER A 79 7.79 -11.52 3.35
CA SER A 79 8.12 -12.92 3.06
C SER A 79 8.11 -13.19 1.56
N ASP A 80 8.45 -14.43 1.19
CA ASP A 80 8.34 -14.89 -0.20
C ASP A 80 6.88 -14.99 -0.70
N LYS A 81 5.88 -14.80 0.17
CA LYS A 81 4.46 -14.87 -0.21
C LYS A 81 3.74 -13.54 -0.10
N TYR A 82 4.03 -12.76 0.94
CA TYR A 82 3.33 -11.51 1.26
C TYR A 82 4.33 -10.38 1.49
N GLY A 83 3.95 -9.16 1.12
CA GLY A 83 4.70 -7.98 1.51
C GLY A 83 3.87 -6.71 1.39
N MET A 84 4.36 -5.63 2.00
CA MET A 84 3.74 -4.32 1.90
C MET A 84 4.56 -3.40 1.02
N LEU A 85 3.87 -2.61 0.22
CA LEU A 85 4.43 -1.49 -0.52
C LEU A 85 4.58 -0.27 0.41
N GLU A 86 5.38 0.69 -0.02
CA GLU A 86 5.61 1.94 0.73
C GLU A 86 4.33 2.75 0.93
N ASN A 87 3.41 2.70 -0.03
CA ASN A 87 2.09 3.33 0.08
C ASN A 87 1.12 2.57 0.99
N GLY A 88 1.54 1.44 1.57
CA GLY A 88 0.73 0.65 2.48
C GLY A 88 -0.07 -0.48 1.84
N ASP A 89 -0.07 -0.62 0.51
CA ASP A 89 -0.78 -1.71 -0.17
C ASP A 89 -0.12 -3.07 0.13
N LEU A 90 -0.95 -4.11 0.25
CA LEU A 90 -0.49 -5.48 0.42
C LEU A 90 -0.36 -6.15 -0.95
N TYR A 91 0.80 -6.71 -1.25
CA TYR A 91 0.99 -7.56 -2.43
C TYR A 91 1.18 -9.03 -2.05
N ILE A 92 0.68 -9.92 -2.91
CA ILE A 92 0.81 -11.37 -2.78
C ILE A 92 1.50 -11.91 -4.04
N GLN A 93 2.65 -12.58 -3.87
CA GLN A 93 3.58 -12.88 -4.96
C GLN A 93 3.02 -13.84 -6.02
N ASP A 94 2.36 -14.91 -5.59
CA ASP A 94 1.87 -15.97 -6.48
C ASP A 94 0.47 -16.41 -6.06
N THR A 95 -0.49 -16.28 -6.97
CA THR A 95 -1.89 -16.70 -6.80
C THR A 95 -2.23 -17.98 -7.55
N SER A 96 -1.26 -18.88 -7.72
CA SER A 96 -1.44 -20.17 -8.40
C SER A 96 -2.43 -21.11 -7.70
N ASP A 97 -2.58 -20.98 -6.39
CA ASP A 97 -3.49 -21.80 -5.57
C ASP A 97 -4.88 -21.17 -5.51
N HIS A 98 -5.90 -21.90 -5.99
CA HIS A 98 -7.31 -21.52 -5.84
C HIS A 98 -7.75 -21.45 -4.35
N VAL A 99 -6.97 -22.06 -3.46
CA VAL A 99 -7.22 -22.13 -2.03
C VAL A 99 -6.30 -21.16 -1.30
N ASN A 100 -6.42 -19.87 -1.60
CA ASN A 100 -5.95 -18.83 -0.67
C ASN A 100 -7.17 -18.28 0.09
N PRO A 101 -7.70 -19.01 1.10
CA PRO A 101 -8.96 -18.69 1.75
C PRO A 101 -8.88 -17.47 2.67
N PHE A 102 -7.70 -16.86 2.80
CA PHE A 102 -7.49 -15.81 3.78
C PHE A 102 -8.05 -14.51 3.25
N SER A 103 -9.03 -13.99 3.97
CA SER A 103 -9.42 -12.60 3.87
C SER A 103 -8.47 -11.74 4.70
N PHE A 104 -8.27 -10.49 4.27
CA PHE A 104 -7.36 -9.55 4.90
C PHE A 104 -8.09 -8.27 5.29
N ARG A 105 -7.61 -7.63 6.36
CA ARG A 105 -8.03 -6.29 6.77
C ARG A 105 -6.82 -5.40 7.00
N CYS A 106 -6.95 -4.10 6.77
CA CYS A 106 -5.85 -3.17 6.99
C CYS A 106 -5.99 -2.45 8.33
N HIS A 107 -4.84 -2.12 8.91
CA HIS A 107 -4.71 -1.27 10.09
C HIS A 107 -4.12 0.07 9.66
N THR A 108 -4.73 1.16 10.11
CA THR A 108 -4.28 2.52 9.86
C THR A 108 -3.94 3.22 11.16
N GLU A 109 -3.03 4.17 11.09
CA GLU A 109 -2.69 5.06 12.22
C GLU A 109 -2.77 6.50 11.76
N ASN A 110 -3.52 7.32 12.52
CA ASN A 110 -3.45 8.76 12.41
C ASN A 110 -2.17 9.24 13.09
N THR A 111 -1.31 9.90 12.34
CA THR A 111 0.05 10.26 12.75
C THR A 111 0.07 11.41 13.74
N ILE A 112 -0.99 12.21 13.75
CA ILE A 112 -1.15 13.38 14.61
C ILE A 112 -1.80 12.95 15.93
N THR A 113 -2.94 12.26 15.88
CA THR A 113 -3.68 11.85 17.09
C THR A 113 -3.17 10.55 17.72
N ARG A 114 -2.38 9.77 16.97
CA ARG A 114 -1.97 8.40 17.31
C ARG A 114 -3.12 7.40 17.41
N GLU A 115 -4.31 7.79 16.95
CA GLU A 115 -5.46 6.90 16.87
C GLU A 115 -5.20 5.80 15.83
N LYS A 116 -5.44 4.55 16.23
CA LYS A 116 -5.36 3.40 15.35
C LYS A 116 -6.75 2.92 14.99
N LYS A 117 -6.98 2.67 13.70
CA LYS A 117 -8.24 2.13 13.19
C LYS A 117 -7.99 0.88 12.36
N VAL A 118 -9.01 0.05 12.28
CA VAL A 118 -9.02 -1.17 11.46
C VAL A 118 -10.11 -1.01 10.42
N SER A 119 -9.91 -1.54 9.22
CA SER A 119 -10.97 -1.53 8.21
C SER A 119 -12.23 -2.24 8.70
N THR A 120 -13.38 -1.72 8.30
CA THR A 120 -14.70 -2.18 8.78
C THR A 120 -15.05 -3.60 8.30
N ASN A 121 -14.44 -4.02 7.19
CA ASN A 121 -14.58 -5.35 6.64
C ASN A 121 -13.22 -5.98 6.32
N TYR A 122 -13.26 -7.29 6.10
CA TYR A 122 -12.22 -8.01 5.39
C TYR A 122 -12.48 -7.98 3.87
N SER A 123 -11.41 -8.11 3.09
CA SER A 123 -11.45 -8.32 1.64
C SER A 123 -10.69 -9.60 1.27
N ARG A 124 -11.10 -10.26 0.19
CA ARG A 124 -10.47 -11.46 -0.34
C ARG A 124 -9.88 -11.23 -1.73
N ILE A 125 -8.91 -12.08 -2.06
CA ILE A 125 -8.44 -12.24 -3.44
C ILE A 125 -9.26 -13.32 -4.11
N ILE A 126 -9.82 -12.99 -5.28
CA ILE A 126 -10.60 -13.92 -6.10
C ILE A 126 -9.76 -14.25 -7.34
N VAL A 127 -9.26 -15.48 -7.39
CA VAL A 127 -8.47 -15.97 -8.53
C VAL A 127 -9.39 -16.36 -9.68
N THR A 128 -9.07 -15.88 -10.87
CA THR A 128 -9.84 -16.13 -12.11
C THR A 128 -8.94 -16.77 -13.15
N ASP A 129 -9.49 -17.70 -13.93
CA ASP A 129 -8.78 -18.33 -15.04
C ASP A 129 -9.00 -17.53 -16.34
N PRO A 130 -7.92 -17.17 -17.07
CA PRO A 130 -8.04 -16.43 -18.31
C PRO A 130 -8.55 -17.33 -19.46
N HIS A 131 -9.56 -16.85 -20.20
CA HIS A 131 -10.08 -17.56 -21.37
C HIS A 131 -9.36 -17.23 -22.68
N HIS A 132 -8.67 -16.09 -22.74
CA HIS A 132 -7.95 -15.61 -23.92
C HIS A 132 -6.66 -14.89 -23.50
N ALA A 133 -5.74 -14.70 -24.44
CA ALA A 133 -4.56 -13.88 -24.22
C ALA A 133 -4.94 -12.43 -23.89
N GLN A 134 -4.32 -11.88 -22.85
CA GLN A 134 -4.56 -10.53 -22.36
C GLN A 134 -3.23 -9.81 -22.19
N PRO A 135 -3.01 -8.65 -22.84
CA PRO A 135 -1.76 -7.92 -22.71
C PRO A 135 -1.55 -7.45 -21.26
N PRO A 136 -0.29 -7.38 -20.78
CA PRO A 136 0.00 -6.94 -19.42
C PRO A 136 -0.52 -5.52 -19.13
N ARG A 137 -1.34 -5.38 -18.09
CA ARG A 137 -1.82 -4.09 -17.57
C ARG A 137 -1.18 -3.82 -16.23
N ILE A 138 -0.55 -2.66 -16.08
CA ILE A 138 0.06 -2.23 -14.81
C ILE A 138 -1.06 -1.84 -13.84
N MET A 139 -1.16 -2.56 -12.73
CA MET A 139 -2.11 -2.33 -11.64
C MET A 139 -1.53 -1.43 -10.55
N GLN A 140 -0.22 -1.55 -10.30
CA GLN A 140 0.45 -0.76 -9.28
C GLN A 140 1.87 -0.41 -9.74
N ARG A 141 2.27 0.84 -9.54
CA ARG A 141 3.65 1.28 -9.83
C ARG A 141 4.12 2.30 -8.81
N SER A 142 5.40 2.23 -8.47
CA SER A 142 6.09 3.33 -7.81
C SER A 142 6.28 4.48 -8.80
N SER A 143 5.85 5.68 -8.45
CA SER A 143 6.11 6.91 -9.23
C SER A 143 7.32 7.65 -8.69
N ILE A 144 7.27 8.05 -7.42
CA ILE A 144 8.34 8.70 -6.67
C ILE A 144 8.48 7.94 -5.36
N VAL A 145 9.71 7.58 -5.01
CA VAL A 145 10.04 6.82 -3.80
C VAL A 145 11.10 7.62 -3.05
N ASN A 146 10.76 8.01 -1.82
CA ASN A 146 11.68 8.71 -0.94
C ASN A 146 12.21 7.71 0.07
N ALA A 147 13.52 7.48 0.09
CA ALA A 147 14.10 6.60 1.10
C ALA A 147 15.38 7.21 1.69
N PRO A 148 15.64 6.98 2.99
CA PRO A 148 16.86 7.44 3.62
C PRO A 148 18.10 6.84 2.95
N ILE A 149 19.17 7.63 2.91
CA ILE A 149 20.50 7.19 2.45
C ILE A 149 20.91 5.94 3.26
N GLY A 150 21.45 4.94 2.57
CA GLY A 150 21.85 3.66 3.16
C GLY A 150 20.71 2.68 3.45
N GLN A 151 19.44 3.08 3.33
CA GLN A 151 18.31 2.17 3.50
C GLN A 151 17.92 1.48 2.19
N LYS A 152 17.35 0.28 2.34
CA LYS A 152 16.77 -0.48 1.23
C LYS A 152 15.31 -0.08 1.05
N THR A 153 14.92 0.29 -0.17
CA THR A 153 13.53 0.57 -0.55
C THR A 153 13.04 -0.41 -1.61
N THR A 154 11.72 -0.52 -1.78
CA THR A 154 11.09 -1.44 -2.75
C THR A 154 10.39 -0.65 -3.84
N LEU A 155 10.86 -0.80 -5.08
CA LEU A 155 10.16 -0.29 -6.26
C LEU A 155 9.13 -1.31 -6.72
N ALA A 156 7.87 -0.89 -6.87
CA ALA A 156 6.79 -1.73 -7.39
C ALA A 156 6.50 -1.43 -8.86
N CYS A 157 6.23 -2.48 -9.61
CA CYS A 157 5.67 -2.52 -10.96
C CYS A 157 4.87 -3.82 -11.07
N ILE A 158 3.64 -3.80 -10.60
CA ILE A 158 2.77 -4.97 -10.56
C ILE A 158 1.82 -4.90 -11.74
N ALA A 159 1.90 -5.89 -12.61
CA ALA A 159 1.06 -6.03 -13.79
C ALA A 159 0.33 -7.37 -13.81
N GLN A 160 -0.82 -7.38 -14.47
CA GLN A 160 -1.61 -8.58 -14.72
C GLN A 160 -1.78 -8.81 -16.21
N GLY A 161 -1.64 -10.05 -16.65
CA GLY A 161 -1.87 -10.44 -18.04
C GLY A 161 -1.86 -11.95 -18.22
N TYR A 162 -2.17 -12.40 -19.43
CA TYR A 162 -2.08 -13.80 -19.82
C TYR A 162 -1.46 -13.93 -21.22
N PRO A 163 -0.32 -14.65 -21.37
CA PRO A 163 0.48 -15.31 -20.32
C PRO A 163 1.01 -14.35 -19.25
N VAL A 164 1.35 -14.88 -18.07
CA VAL A 164 1.87 -14.09 -16.93
C VAL A 164 3.08 -13.24 -17.38
N PRO A 165 3.11 -11.93 -17.09
CA PRO A 165 4.15 -11.03 -17.57
C PRO A 165 5.52 -11.34 -16.98
N ARG A 166 6.57 -11.03 -17.76
CA ARG A 166 7.97 -11.04 -17.31
C ARG A 166 8.44 -9.62 -17.04
N TYR A 167 9.15 -9.44 -15.94
CA TYR A 167 9.60 -8.13 -15.50
C TYR A 167 11.06 -7.87 -15.86
N ARG A 168 11.38 -6.65 -16.27
CA ARG A 168 12.75 -6.18 -16.50
C ARG A 168 12.89 -4.78 -15.91
N TRP A 169 13.89 -4.60 -15.06
CA TRP A 169 14.17 -3.33 -14.41
C TRP A 169 15.42 -2.67 -14.99
N HIS A 170 15.35 -1.37 -15.26
CA HIS A 170 16.46 -0.57 -15.77
C HIS A 170 16.64 0.66 -14.88
N LYS A 171 17.89 1.10 -14.72
CA LYS A 171 18.24 2.38 -14.12
C LYS A 171 18.76 3.29 -15.22
N LEU A 172 18.26 4.52 -15.29
CA LEU A 172 18.83 5.53 -16.18
C LEU A 172 20.14 6.06 -15.59
N VAL A 173 21.21 6.01 -16.39
CA VAL A 173 22.50 6.66 -16.09
C VAL A 173 22.72 7.69 -17.19
N GLY A 174 22.59 8.99 -16.85
CA GLY A 174 22.39 10.03 -17.85
C GLY A 174 21.09 9.80 -18.61
N ASN A 175 21.17 9.57 -19.92
CA ASN A 175 20.01 9.27 -20.78
C ASN A 175 20.01 7.82 -21.32
N GLN A 176 20.82 6.93 -20.74
CA GLN A 176 20.95 5.54 -21.19
C GLN A 176 20.39 4.56 -20.15
N PRO A 177 19.53 3.61 -20.55
CA PRO A 177 19.00 2.59 -19.65
C PRO A 177 20.02 1.48 -19.42
N VAL A 178 20.41 1.28 -18.17
CA VAL A 178 21.28 0.20 -17.73
C VAL A 178 20.45 -0.87 -17.04
N ALA A 179 20.51 -2.10 -17.55
CA ALA A 179 19.78 -3.23 -16.97
C ALA A 179 20.28 -3.52 -15.55
N LEU A 180 19.34 -3.69 -14.64
CA LEU A 180 19.65 -4.00 -13.26
C LEU A 180 19.75 -5.52 -13.09
N GLN A 181 20.88 -6.03 -12.59
CA GLN A 181 21.03 -7.47 -12.34
C GLN A 181 20.01 -7.93 -11.29
N MET A 182 19.19 -8.92 -11.66
CA MET A 182 18.18 -9.54 -10.81
C MET A 182 18.76 -10.84 -10.24
N THR A 183 18.81 -10.98 -8.92
CA THR A 183 19.41 -12.14 -8.24
C THR A 183 18.48 -13.36 -8.13
N SER A 184 17.26 -13.30 -8.66
CA SER A 184 16.38 -14.47 -8.80
C SER A 184 15.44 -14.29 -10.00
N SER A 185 14.94 -15.41 -10.51
CA SER A 185 14.06 -15.53 -11.69
C SER A 185 13.09 -14.36 -11.84
N ALA A 186 13.06 -13.76 -13.03
CA ALA A 186 12.36 -12.54 -13.42
C ALA A 186 10.81 -12.63 -13.42
N LYS A 187 10.24 -13.21 -12.36
CA LYS A 187 8.80 -13.39 -12.11
C LYS A 187 8.22 -12.32 -11.18
N THR A 188 9.06 -11.59 -10.45
CA THR A 188 8.60 -10.62 -9.45
C THR A 188 8.53 -9.21 -10.03
N GLY A 189 7.38 -8.57 -9.84
CA GLY A 189 7.10 -7.20 -10.27
C GLY A 189 7.66 -6.13 -9.33
N TRP A 190 8.52 -6.46 -8.37
CA TRP A 190 9.14 -5.48 -7.48
C TRP A 190 10.64 -5.69 -7.36
N ARG A 191 11.35 -4.63 -7.00
CA ARG A 191 12.79 -4.68 -6.77
C ARG A 191 13.17 -3.94 -5.51
N ARG A 192 13.86 -4.63 -4.61
CA ARG A 192 14.50 -3.99 -3.46
C ARG A 192 15.82 -3.37 -3.90
N ILE A 193 15.93 -2.05 -3.83
CA ILE A 193 17.13 -1.28 -4.16
C ILE A 193 17.74 -0.71 -2.89
N GLY A 194 19.06 -0.79 -2.75
CA GLY A 194 19.79 -0.01 -1.76
C GLY A 194 20.02 1.39 -2.31
N ILE A 195 19.70 2.41 -1.53
CA ILE A 195 20.11 3.78 -1.83
C ILE A 195 21.53 3.97 -1.28
N PRO A 196 22.54 4.24 -2.14
CA PRO A 196 23.91 4.47 -1.70
C PRO A 196 24.02 5.72 -0.82
#